data_AF-A7ZFD3-F1
#
_entry.id   AF-A7ZFD3-F1
#
_cell.length_a   1.000
_cell.length_b   1.000
_cell.length_c   1.000
_cell.angle_alpha   90.00
_cell.angle_beta   90.00
_cell.angle_gamma   90.00
#
_symmetry.space_group_name_H-M   'P 1'
#
loop_
_entity.id
_entity.type
_entity.pdbx_description
1 polymer ?
#
loop_
_entity_poly.entity_id
_entity_poly.type
_entity_poly.pdbx_seq_one_letter_code
_entity_poly.pdbx_strand_id
1 'polypeptide(L)'
;MLRQQIDGLYSKSLVFSTGSDESALIPLLAGKIETYSSFQEGGTAVTATPDPLNRKSVIVGAKTPTGRVSTMITIPHVKQSYMYQNFVADFKNNLNASFDDTTKCDYVTLKFDRL
;
A
#
# COMPACT_ATOMS: atom_id res chain seq x y z
N MET A 1 3.89 15.46 -10.36
CA MET A 1 4.55 14.37 -11.13
C MET A 1 4.94 14.93 -12.47
N LEU A 2 6.20 14.77 -12.88
CA LEU A 2 6.66 15.19 -14.21
C LEU A 2 6.77 13.98 -15.12
N ARG A 3 6.20 14.08 -16.32
CA ARG A 3 6.44 13.12 -17.40
C ARG A 3 7.36 13.78 -18.42
N GLN A 4 8.51 13.16 -18.63
CA GLN A 4 9.51 13.61 -19.61
C GLN A 4 9.43 12.74 -20.86
N GLN A 5 9.35 13.39 -22.02
CA GLN A 5 9.40 12.75 -23.32
C GLN A 5 10.55 13.33 -24.14
N ILE A 6 11.52 12.48 -24.48
CA ILE A 6 12.65 12.80 -25.35
C ILE A 6 12.52 11.92 -26.58
N ASP A 7 12.79 12.49 -27.76
CA ASP A 7 12.70 11.75 -29.02
C ASP A 7 13.66 10.55 -29.04
N GLY A 8 13.17 9.40 -29.51
CA GLY A 8 13.92 8.13 -29.51
C GLY A 8 14.09 7.44 -28.15
N LEU A 9 13.52 7.98 -27.05
CA LEU A 9 13.58 7.37 -25.71
C LEU A 9 12.20 7.08 -25.15
N TYR A 10 12.11 6.04 -24.32
CA TYR A 10 10.89 5.75 -23.56
C TYR A 10 10.59 6.88 -22.57
N SER A 11 9.32 7.28 -22.48
CA SER A 11 8.89 8.30 -21.53
C SER A 11 9.21 7.89 -20.09
N LYS A 12 9.77 8.81 -19.31
CA LYS A 12 10.07 8.59 -17.90
C LYS A 12 9.18 9.47 -17.04
N SER A 13 8.71 8.90 -15.94
CA SER A 13 7.93 9.60 -14.92
C SER A 13 8.79 9.85 -13.70
N LEU A 14 8.85 11.11 -13.26
CA LEU A 14 9.50 11.54 -12.03
C LEU A 14 8.42 11.91 -11.01
N VAL A 15 8.48 11.29 -9.84
CA VAL A 15 7.59 11.57 -8.72
C VAL A 15 8.39 12.35 -7.68
N PHE A 16 7.85 13.49 -7.28
CA PHE A 16 8.47 14.43 -6.36
C PHE A 16 7.67 14.45 -5.06
N SER A 17 8.38 14.49 -3.92
CA SER A 17 7.76 14.65 -2.61
C SER A 17 7.43 16.13 -2.34
N THR A 18 6.49 16.38 -1.44
CA THR A 18 6.15 17.76 -1.03
C THR A 18 7.39 18.48 -0.48
N GLY A 19 7.77 19.61 -1.08
CA GLY A 19 8.93 20.42 -0.68
C GLY A 19 10.26 20.08 -1.37
N SER A 20 10.26 19.19 -2.38
CA SER A 20 11.46 18.95 -3.20
C SER A 20 11.69 20.06 -4.25
N ASP A 21 12.93 20.22 -4.70
CA ASP A 21 13.38 21.23 -5.68
C ASP A 21 12.90 20.97 -7.13
N GLU A 22 11.62 20.65 -7.33
CA GLU A 22 11.01 20.40 -8.64
C GLU A 22 11.22 21.61 -9.59
N SER A 23 11.13 22.83 -9.05
CA SER A 23 11.34 24.08 -9.79
C SER A 23 12.76 24.27 -10.31
N ALA A 24 13.77 23.78 -9.59
CA ALA A 24 15.17 23.85 -10.03
C ALA A 24 15.48 22.79 -11.10
N LEU A 25 14.71 21.70 -11.14
CA LEU A 25 14.97 20.55 -12.00
C LEU A 25 14.33 20.70 -13.39
N ILE A 26 13.17 21.38 -13.50
CA ILE A 26 12.49 21.67 -14.77
C ILE A 26 13.40 22.27 -15.85
N PRO A 27 14.23 23.30 -15.60
CA PRO A 27 15.08 23.88 -16.64
C PRO A 27 16.24 22.98 -17.07
N LEU A 28 16.57 21.94 -16.30
CA LEU A 28 17.65 20.99 -16.60
C LEU A 28 17.18 19.79 -17.44
N LEU A 29 15.86 19.58 -17.54
CA LEU A 29 15.30 18.44 -18.25
C LEU A 29 15.14 18.74 -19.75
N ALA A 30 15.68 17.86 -20.58
CA ALA A 30 15.55 17.95 -22.04
C ALA A 30 14.20 17.38 -22.53
N GLY A 31 13.75 17.85 -23.69
CA GLY A 31 12.54 17.35 -24.35
C GLY A 31 11.25 17.99 -23.86
N LYS A 32 10.12 17.32 -24.15
CA LYS A 32 8.78 17.79 -23.74
C LYS A 32 8.52 17.35 -22.30
N ILE A 33 8.13 18.32 -21.46
CA ILE A 33 7.80 18.09 -20.06
C ILE A 33 6.31 18.36 -19.86
N GLU A 34 5.60 17.41 -19.27
CA GLU A 34 4.20 17.55 -18.91
C GLU A 34 4.03 17.37 -17.40
N THR A 35 3.38 18.35 -16.76
CA THR A 35 3.10 18.33 -15.33
C THR A 35 1.72 17.73 -15.09
N TYR A 36 1.67 16.67 -14.29
CA TYR A 36 0.43 16.01 -13.89
C TYR A 36 0.21 16.20 -12.39
N SER A 37 -1.04 16.49 -12.02
CA SER A 37 -1.50 16.45 -10.63
C SER A 37 -1.42 15.01 -10.11
N SER A 38 -0.66 14.78 -9.06
CA SER A 38 -0.62 13.50 -8.36
C SER A 38 -1.96 13.26 -7.67
N PHE A 39 -2.69 12.23 -8.04
CA PHE A 39 -3.87 11.77 -7.29
C PHE A 39 -3.41 10.77 -6.22
N GLN A 40 -3.25 11.30 -5.01
CA GLN A 40 -2.99 10.64 -3.72
C GLN A 40 -1.64 9.93 -3.53
N GLU A 41 -0.83 10.46 -2.61
CA GLU A 41 0.15 9.69 -1.84
C GLU A 41 -0.59 8.84 -0.80
N GLY A 42 -0.50 7.52 -0.92
CA GLY A 42 -0.68 6.67 0.24
C GLY A 42 0.52 6.82 1.17
N GLY A 43 0.31 7.41 2.35
CA GLY A 43 1.28 7.46 3.44
C GLY A 43 2.04 8.78 3.53
N THR A 44 1.77 9.55 4.60
CA THR A 44 2.61 10.69 4.99
C THR A 44 4.04 10.19 5.21
N ALA A 45 5.02 10.83 4.55
CA ALA A 45 6.43 10.59 4.84
C ALA A 45 6.68 10.79 6.34
N VAL A 46 7.03 9.70 7.03
CA VAL A 46 7.30 9.76 8.47
C VAL A 46 8.75 10.19 8.63
N THR A 47 8.97 11.37 9.24
CA THR A 47 10.30 11.99 9.44
C THR A 47 11.21 11.18 10.36
N ALA A 48 10.65 10.22 11.10
CA ALA A 48 11.36 9.22 11.87
C ALA A 48 10.59 7.89 11.82
N THR A 49 11.28 6.74 11.82
CA THR A 49 10.63 5.44 12.01
C THR A 49 9.88 5.47 13.35
N PRO A 50 8.55 5.22 13.37
CA PRO A 50 7.82 5.16 14.63
C PRO A 50 8.47 4.13 15.54
N ASP A 51 8.91 4.55 16.72
CA ASP A 51 9.31 3.70 17.82
C ASP A 51 8.19 3.71 18.87
N PRO A 52 7.46 2.61 19.08
CA PRO A 52 7.67 1.28 18.52
C PRO A 52 7.15 1.12 17.08
N LEU A 53 7.84 0.27 16.30
CA LEU A 53 7.40 -0.15 14.96
C LEU A 53 5.97 -0.70 15.04
N ASN A 54 5.02 -0.01 14.40
CA ASN A 54 3.60 -0.40 14.33
C ASN A 54 3.38 -1.59 13.37
N ARG A 55 4.19 -2.63 13.48
CA ARG A 55 4.05 -3.88 12.73
C ARG A 55 2.86 -4.64 13.30
N LYS A 56 1.91 -5.01 12.44
CA LYS A 56 0.80 -5.90 12.82
C LYS A 56 0.88 -7.18 11.99
N SER A 57 0.69 -8.31 12.67
CA SER A 57 0.56 -9.62 12.03
C SER A 57 -0.84 -10.13 12.26
N VAL A 58 -1.55 -10.36 11.16
CA VAL A 58 -2.92 -10.88 11.16
C VAL A 58 -2.97 -12.20 10.43
N ILE A 59 -3.88 -13.05 10.87
CA ILE A 59 -4.23 -14.30 10.22
C ILE A 59 -5.59 -14.07 9.57
N VAL A 60 -5.64 -14.25 8.26
CA VAL A 60 -6.87 -14.16 7.47
C VAL A 60 -7.20 -15.54 6.91
N GLY A 61 -8.48 -15.84 6.75
CA GLY A 61 -8.89 -17.09 6.15
C GLY A 61 -10.39 -17.29 6.05
N ALA A 62 -10.74 -18.44 5.50
CA ALA A 62 -12.11 -18.89 5.32
C ALA A 62 -12.29 -20.31 5.86
N LYS A 63 -13.46 -20.57 6.43
CA LYS A 63 -13.91 -21.93 6.74
C LYS A 63 -14.61 -22.47 5.50
N THR A 64 -14.09 -23.56 4.95
CA THR A 64 -14.65 -24.26 3.79
C THR A 64 -15.20 -25.62 4.25
N PRO A 65 -16.11 -26.26 3.49
CA PRO A 65 -16.62 -27.59 3.84
C PRO A 65 -15.50 -28.65 4.00
N THR A 66 -14.41 -28.49 3.27
CA THR A 66 -13.27 -29.43 3.25
C THR A 66 -12.20 -29.11 4.29
N GLY A 67 -12.34 -28.00 5.03
CA GLY A 67 -11.36 -27.56 6.03
C GLY A 67 -11.15 -26.05 6.05
N ARG A 68 -9.92 -25.61 6.35
CA ARG A 68 -9.60 -24.19 6.51
C ARG A 68 -8.54 -23.76 5.51
N VAL A 69 -8.85 -22.72 4.74
CA VAL A 69 -7.88 -22.04 3.88
C VAL A 69 -7.50 -20.75 4.57
N SER A 70 -6.23 -20.60 4.93
CA SER A 70 -5.77 -19.44 5.70
C SER A 70 -4.33 -19.07 5.38
N THR A 71 -4.02 -17.79 5.47
CA THR A 71 -2.67 -17.27 5.34
C THR A 71 -2.35 -16.26 6.44
N MET A 72 -1.05 -16.02 6.64
CA MET A 72 -0.55 -15.02 7.57
C MET A 72 -0.05 -13.83 6.77
N ILE A 73 -0.51 -12.64 7.14
CA ILE A 73 -0.10 -11.38 6.52
C ILE A 73 0.58 -10.55 7.59
N THR A 74 1.80 -10.10 7.28
CA THR A 74 2.54 -9.15 8.12
C THR A 74 2.60 -7.83 7.38
N ILE A 75 2.03 -6.80 7.99
CA ILE A 75 2.12 -5.44 7.49
C ILE A 75 3.19 -4.71 8.30
N PRO A 76 4.32 -4.34 7.69
CA PRO A 76 5.46 -3.76 8.40
C PRO A 76 5.15 -2.38 8.97
N HIS A 77 4.31 -1.60 8.28
CA HIS A 77 3.95 -0.24 8.65
C HIS A 77 2.44 -0.07 8.58
N VAL A 78 1.82 0.11 9.75
CA VAL A 78 0.40 0.38 9.90
C VAL A 78 0.24 1.74 10.56
N LYS A 79 -0.74 2.53 10.12
CA LYS A 79 -1.05 3.82 10.76
C LYS A 79 -1.37 3.59 12.24
N GLN A 80 -0.86 4.43 13.14
CA GLN A 80 -1.03 4.25 14.59
C GLN A 80 -2.50 4.18 15.02
N SER A 81 -3.38 4.93 14.36
CA SER A 81 -4.83 4.94 14.62
C SER A 81 -5.57 3.71 14.06
N TYR A 82 -4.87 2.82 13.35
CA TYR A 82 -5.48 1.71 12.66
C TYR A 82 -5.60 0.50 13.60
N MET A 83 -6.84 0.21 13.96
CA MET A 83 -7.19 -0.78 14.99
C MET A 83 -7.62 -2.10 14.35
N TYR A 84 -7.79 -3.14 15.18
CA TYR A 84 -8.29 -4.45 14.73
C TYR A 84 -9.59 -4.37 13.91
N GLN A 85 -10.53 -3.52 14.33
CA GLN A 85 -11.80 -3.34 13.61
C GLN A 85 -11.59 -2.89 12.17
N ASN A 86 -10.56 -2.09 11.90
CA ASN A 86 -10.22 -1.64 10.56
C ASN A 86 -9.71 -2.82 9.72
N PHE A 87 -8.88 -3.70 10.29
CA PHE A 87 -8.47 -4.94 9.60
C PHE A 87 -9.67 -5.84 9.27
N VAL A 88 -10.63 -5.95 10.18
CA VAL A 88 -11.85 -6.72 9.94
C VAL A 88 -12.64 -6.11 8.78
N ALA A 89 -12.84 -4.79 8.79
CA ALA A 89 -13.58 -4.08 7.75
C ALA A 89 -12.89 -4.17 6.38
N ASP A 90 -11.57 -4.00 6.33
CA ASP A 90 -10.83 -3.96 5.08
C ASP A 90 -10.62 -5.36 4.48
N PHE A 91 -10.49 -6.41 5.30
CA PHE A 91 -10.12 -7.74 4.81
C PHE A 91 -11.28 -8.72 4.72
N LYS A 92 -12.23 -8.70 5.66
CA LYS A 92 -13.37 -9.61 5.63
C LYS A 92 -14.23 -9.29 4.41
N ASN A 93 -14.62 -10.34 3.67
CA ASN A 93 -15.39 -10.28 2.41
C ASN A 93 -14.72 -9.56 1.23
N ASN A 94 -13.62 -8.84 1.43
CA ASN A 94 -12.92 -8.10 0.39
C ASN A 94 -11.76 -8.90 -0.23
N LEU A 95 -11.10 -9.76 0.56
CA LEU A 95 -10.00 -10.60 0.06
C LEU A 95 -10.52 -11.94 -0.47
N ASN A 96 -9.95 -12.39 -1.58
CA ASN A 96 -10.16 -13.72 -2.15
C ASN A 96 -9.01 -14.66 -1.75
N ALA A 97 -9.30 -15.96 -1.66
CA ALA A 97 -8.28 -16.98 -1.41
C ALA A 97 -7.27 -17.14 -2.56
N SER A 98 -7.72 -16.93 -3.80
CA SER A 98 -6.90 -16.99 -5.03
C SER A 98 -7.46 -16.04 -6.09
N PHE A 99 -6.75 -15.86 -7.21
CA PHE A 99 -7.27 -15.17 -8.39
C PHE A 99 -8.40 -15.98 -9.06
N ASP A 100 -8.31 -17.31 -9.02
CA ASP A 100 -9.26 -18.22 -9.66
C ASP A 100 -10.37 -18.71 -8.72
N ASP A 101 -10.30 -18.36 -7.43
CA ASP A 101 -11.24 -18.81 -6.38
C ASP A 101 -11.98 -17.63 -5.78
N THR A 102 -13.31 -17.67 -5.83
CA THR A 102 -14.20 -16.64 -5.26
C THR A 102 -14.39 -16.77 -3.75
N THR A 103 -13.79 -17.77 -3.11
CA THR A 103 -13.85 -17.97 -1.65
C THR A 103 -13.33 -16.72 -0.95
N LYS A 104 -14.25 -16.03 -0.28
CA LYS A 104 -13.99 -14.79 0.44
C LYS A 104 -13.39 -15.07 1.82
N CYS A 105 -12.54 -14.15 2.27
CA CYS A 105 -12.05 -14.13 3.64
C CYS A 105 -13.23 -13.96 4.62
N ASP A 106 -13.47 -14.94 5.48
CA ASP A 106 -14.57 -14.95 6.45
C ASP A 106 -14.14 -14.41 7.81
N TYR A 107 -12.89 -14.67 8.20
CA TYR A 107 -12.37 -14.24 9.50
C TYR A 107 -10.99 -13.59 9.38
N VAL A 108 -10.76 -12.66 10.29
CA VAL A 108 -9.49 -12.00 10.54
C VAL A 108 -9.20 -12.19 12.02
N THR A 109 -7.95 -12.46 12.40
CA THR A 109 -7.55 -12.58 13.80
C THR A 109 -6.15 -12.00 13.99
N LEU A 110 -5.89 -11.34 15.11
CA LEU A 110 -4.55 -10.92 15.46
C LEU A 110 -3.73 -12.13 15.92
N LYS A 111 -2.49 -12.24 15.45
CA LYS A 111 -1.63 -13.41 15.71
C LYS A 111 -1.42 -13.72 17.20
N PHE A 112 -1.39 -12.69 18.04
CA PHE A 112 -1.07 -12.78 19.47
C PHE A 112 -2.25 -12.45 20.39
N ASP A 113 -3.47 -12.39 19.86
CA ASP A 113 -4.68 -12.01 20.60
C ASP A 113 -5.52 -13.23 21.00
N ARG A 114 -4.87 -14.39 21.17
CA ARG A 114 -5.48 -15.58 21.77
C ARG A 114 -4.90 -15.74 23.16
N LEU A 115 -5.67 -15.34 24.17
CA LEU A 115 -5.54 -15.80 25.56
C LEU A 115 -5.99 -17.25 25.66
#